data_AF-A0A7C4YK03-F1
#
_entry.id   AF-A0A7C4YK03-F1
#
_cell.length_a   1.000
_cell.length_b   1.000
_cell.length_c   1.000
_cell.angle_alpha   90.00
_cell.angle_beta   90.00
_cell.angle_gamma   90.00
#
_symmetry.space_group_name_H-M   'P 1'
#
loop_
_entity.id
_entity.type
_entity.pdbx_description
1 polymer ?
#
loop_
_entity_poly.entity_id
_entity_poly.type
_entity_poly.pdbx_seq_one_letter_code
_entity_poly.pdbx_strand_id
1 'polypeptide(L)'
;MKYILVLITMVGVFCVSCGKKQSQEKPPATGNPVEQYGDVMSKTLNKAKSIDAVLPMKQLIDSFYAQEGRYPSSLQELVEKNYVKEIPAPPKGYRYSYDSGSGKIGLVPETN
;
A
#
# COMPACT_ATOMS: atom_id res chain seq x y z
N MET A 1 47.35 25.30 17.71
CA MET A 1 46.03 26.00 17.70
C MET A 1 45.10 25.55 16.55
N LYS A 2 45.05 24.26 16.20
CA LYS A 2 44.10 23.71 15.19
C LYS A 2 43.34 22.47 15.71
N TYR A 3 43.84 21.84 16.78
CA TYR A 3 43.26 20.61 17.35
C TYR A 3 42.41 20.82 18.62
N ILE A 4 42.30 22.05 19.13
CA ILE A 4 41.45 22.37 20.30
C ILE A 4 39.96 22.46 19.91
N LEU A 5 39.64 22.67 18.62
CA LEU A 5 38.26 22.78 18.15
C LEU A 5 37.65 21.44 17.68
N VAL A 6 38.45 20.37 17.60
CA VAL A 6 38.02 19.06 17.05
C VAL A 6 37.58 18.08 18.14
N LEU A 7 37.81 18.37 19.42
CA LEU A 7 37.62 17.43 20.53
C LEU A 7 36.27 17.55 21.28
N ILE A 8 35.41 18.52 20.95
CA ILE A 8 34.15 18.78 21.67
C ILE A 8 32.92 18.23 20.91
N THR A 9 33.03 17.85 19.64
CA THR A 9 31.90 17.33 18.83
C THR A 9 31.77 15.80 18.87
N MET A 10 32.07 15.15 20.01
CA MET A 10 31.91 13.69 20.17
C MET A 10 31.01 13.29 21.36
N VAL A 11 30.39 14.23 22.08
CA VAL A 11 29.53 13.93 23.23
C VAL A 11 28.27 14.81 23.19
N GLY A 12 27.14 14.19 22.87
CA GLY A 12 25.83 14.84 22.75
C GLY A 12 25.37 14.77 21.29
N VAL A 13 24.47 13.89 20.88
CA VAL A 13 23.18 13.59 21.50
C VAL A 13 22.81 12.14 21.14
N PHE A 14 23.30 11.20 21.95
CA PHE A 14 22.63 9.91 22.16
C PHE A 14 21.56 10.18 23.21
N CYS A 15 20.30 10.32 22.79
CA CYS A 15 19.06 10.17 23.58
C CYS A 15 17.90 10.93 22.92
N VAL A 16 17.46 10.54 21.73
CA VAL A 16 16.10 10.88 21.28
C VAL A 16 15.48 9.68 20.57
N SER A 17 14.39 9.22 21.18
CA SER A 17 13.32 8.42 20.58
C SER A 17 13.50 6.90 20.53
N CYS A 18 13.49 6.27 21.70
CA CYS A 18 12.73 5.03 21.85
C CYS A 18 11.25 5.43 21.96
N GLY A 19 10.63 5.71 20.80
CA GLY A 19 9.21 5.99 20.70
C GLY A 19 8.42 4.74 21.07
N LYS A 20 7.73 4.79 22.22
CA LYS A 20 6.68 3.85 22.63
C LYS A 20 5.77 3.58 21.43
N LYS A 21 5.91 2.41 20.79
CA LYS A 21 4.89 1.89 19.89
C LYS A 21 3.68 1.56 20.75
N GLN A 22 2.61 2.31 20.55
CA GLN A 22 1.28 2.01 21.04
C GLN A 22 0.97 0.55 20.72
N SER A 23 0.85 -0.26 21.77
CA SER A 23 0.15 -1.53 21.68
C SER A 23 -1.25 -1.22 21.16
N GLN A 24 -1.49 -1.60 19.91
CA GLN A 24 -2.82 -1.69 19.38
C GLN A 24 -3.53 -2.74 20.23
N GLU A 25 -4.44 -2.26 21.08
CA GLU A 25 -5.30 -3.07 21.93
C GLU A 25 -6.11 -3.98 20.99
N LYS A 26 -5.68 -5.23 20.88
CA LYS A 26 -6.47 -6.30 20.26
C LYS A 26 -7.77 -6.39 21.07
N PRO A 27 -8.96 -6.45 20.42
CA PRO A 27 -10.20 -6.72 21.14
C PRO A 27 -10.02 -8.00 21.97
N PRO A 28 -10.65 -8.07 23.16
CA PRO A 28 -10.49 -9.21 24.06
C PRO A 28 -10.84 -10.50 23.31
N ALA A 29 -9.91 -11.46 23.34
CA ALA A 29 -10.12 -12.78 22.78
C ALA A 29 -11.14 -13.52 23.65
N THR A 30 -12.41 -13.39 23.29
CA THR A 30 -13.50 -14.20 23.84
C THR A 30 -13.97 -15.12 22.71
N GLY A 31 -13.17 -16.13 22.38
CA GLY A 31 -13.43 -17.08 21.30
C GLY A 31 -12.37 -18.19 21.23
N ASN A 32 -12.73 -19.33 20.63
CA ASN A 32 -11.86 -20.50 20.55
C ASN A 32 -10.54 -20.13 19.80
N PRO A 33 -9.34 -20.54 20.29
CA PRO A 33 -8.07 -20.27 19.61
C PRO A 33 -8.03 -20.66 18.13
N VAL A 34 -8.79 -21.68 17.73
CA VAL A 34 -8.94 -22.13 16.33
C VAL A 34 -9.70 -21.10 15.49
N GLU A 35 -10.74 -20.47 16.03
CA GLU A 35 -11.50 -19.41 15.33
C GLU A 35 -10.63 -18.18 15.13
N GLN A 36 -9.87 -17.78 16.16
CA GLN A 36 -8.94 -16.65 16.05
C GLN A 36 -7.86 -16.90 14.98
N TYR A 37 -7.35 -18.13 14.87
CA TYR A 37 -6.39 -18.50 13.82
C TYR A 37 -7.03 -18.47 12.43
N GLY A 38 -8.24 -19.02 12.29
CA GLY A 38 -8.99 -19.00 11.04
C GLY A 38 -9.26 -17.58 10.53
N ASP A 39 -9.61 -16.66 11.42
CA ASP A 39 -9.90 -15.26 11.09
C ASP A 39 -8.67 -14.50 10.57
N VAL A 40 -7.53 -14.61 11.26
CA VAL A 40 -6.31 -13.92 10.82
C VAL A 40 -5.80 -14.50 9.50
N MET A 41 -5.90 -15.81 9.32
CA MET A 41 -5.52 -16.47 8.08
C MET A 41 -6.41 -16.01 6.92
N SER A 42 -7.72 -16.00 7.11
CA SER A 42 -8.69 -15.58 6.09
C SER A 42 -8.51 -14.11 5.70
N LYS A 43 -8.29 -13.20 6.66
CA LYS A 43 -7.99 -11.79 6.36
C LYS A 43 -6.71 -11.63 5.56
N THR A 44 -5.67 -12.41 5.89
CA THR A 44 -4.39 -12.36 5.20
C THR A 44 -4.50 -12.88 3.76
N LEU A 45 -5.22 -13.99 3.56
CA LEU A 45 -5.47 -14.55 2.22
C LEU A 45 -6.28 -13.58 1.34
N ASN A 46 -7.35 -12.98 1.88
CA ASN A 46 -8.15 -12.01 1.13
C ASN A 46 -7.32 -10.77 0.77
N LYS A 47 -6.45 -10.31 1.68
CA LYS A 47 -5.54 -9.20 1.38
C LYS A 47 -4.55 -9.56 0.29
N ALA A 48 -3.93 -10.75 0.33
CA ALA A 48 -3.02 -11.20 -0.72
C ALA A 48 -3.74 -11.25 -2.09
N LYS A 49 -4.94 -11.83 -2.13
CA LYS A 49 -5.76 -11.88 -3.35
C LYS A 49 -6.12 -10.50 -3.90
N SER A 50 -6.35 -9.52 -3.01
CA SER A 50 -6.59 -8.14 -3.43
C SER A 50 -5.33 -7.47 -3.99
N ILE A 51 -4.15 -7.80 -3.46
CA ILE A 51 -2.87 -7.28 -3.97
C ILE A 51 -2.59 -7.85 -5.36
N ASP A 52 -2.84 -9.13 -5.59
CA ASP A 52 -2.58 -9.79 -6.88
C ASP A 52 -3.32 -9.13 -8.06
N ALA A 53 -4.56 -8.65 -7.83
CA ALA A 53 -5.34 -7.96 -8.87
C ALA A 53 -4.92 -6.50 -9.04
N VAL A 54 -4.50 -5.82 -7.97
CA VAL A 54 -4.16 -4.39 -7.99
C VAL A 54 -2.73 -4.15 -8.46
N LEU A 55 -1.80 -5.07 -8.19
CA LEU A 55 -0.38 -4.92 -8.50
C LEU A 55 -0.10 -4.71 -9.99
N PRO A 56 -0.68 -5.49 -10.93
CA PRO A 56 -0.48 -5.26 -12.36
C PRO A 56 -0.97 -3.88 -12.80
N MET A 57 -2.11 -3.43 -12.26
CA MET A 57 -2.65 -2.11 -12.58
C MET A 57 -1.78 -0.99 -12.05
N LYS A 58 -1.27 -1.14 -10.83
CA LYS A 58 -0.32 -0.18 -10.27
C LYS A 58 0.95 -0.07 -11.14
N GLN A 59 1.48 -1.21 -11.61
CA GLN A 59 2.66 -1.21 -12.49
C GLN A 59 2.40 -0.48 -13.82
N LEU A 60 1.21 -0.63 -14.40
CA LEU A 60 0.82 0.11 -15.61
C LEU A 60 0.71 1.61 -15.36
N ILE A 61 0.06 2.01 -14.26
CA ILE A 61 -0.09 3.43 -13.88
C ILE A 61 1.28 4.06 -13.64
N ASP A 62 2.18 3.36 -12.93
CA ASP A 62 3.53 3.84 -12.67
C ASP A 62 4.34 3.97 -13.98
N SER A 63 4.13 3.03 -14.92
CA SER A 63 4.77 3.06 -16.24
C SER A 63 4.25 4.21 -17.11
N PHE A 64 2.94 4.48 -17.07
CA PHE A 64 2.32 5.63 -17.72
C PHE A 64 2.87 6.93 -17.15
N TYR A 65 2.96 7.05 -15.82
CA TYR A 65 3.54 8.22 -15.16
C TYR A 65 5.01 8.44 -15.56
N ALA A 66 5.79 7.36 -15.65
CA ALA A 66 7.19 7.45 -16.07
C ALA A 66 7.38 7.95 -17.51
N GLN A 67 6.41 7.69 -18.41
CA GLN A 67 6.48 8.07 -19.81
C GLN A 67 5.82 9.43 -20.10
N GLU A 68 4.67 9.71 -19.50
CA GLU A 68 3.85 10.90 -19.77
C GLU A 68 4.09 12.03 -18.74
N GLY A 69 4.76 11.73 -17.62
CA GLY A 69 5.00 12.69 -16.53
C GLY A 69 3.76 13.07 -15.72
N ARG A 70 2.64 12.36 -15.93
CA ARG A 70 1.37 12.54 -15.21
C ARG A 70 0.67 11.19 -15.03
N TYR A 71 -0.25 11.12 -14.07
CA TYR A 71 -1.11 9.95 -13.93
C TYR A 71 -2.18 9.92 -15.03
N PRO A 72 -2.67 8.73 -15.41
CA PRO A 72 -3.78 8.62 -16.35
C PRO A 72 -5.05 9.21 -15.73
N SER A 73 -5.89 9.81 -16.55
CA SER A 73 -7.14 10.44 -16.13
C SER A 73 -8.19 9.39 -15.78
N SER A 74 -8.09 8.22 -16.41
CA SER A 74 -8.95 7.06 -16.19
C SER A 74 -8.17 5.78 -16.48
N LEU A 75 -8.67 4.64 -15.99
CA LEU A 75 -8.07 3.34 -16.35
C LEU A 75 -8.23 3.04 -17.86
N GLN A 76 -9.28 3.57 -18.50
CA GLN A 76 -9.51 3.43 -19.94
C GLN A 76 -8.41 4.10 -20.78
N GLU A 77 -7.83 5.20 -20.30
CA GLU A 77 -6.74 5.89 -20.99
C GLU A 77 -5.53 4.95 -21.22
N LEU A 78 -5.28 4.02 -20.28
CA LEU A 78 -4.22 3.01 -20.44
C LEU A 78 -4.49 2.07 -21.61
N VAL A 79 -5.76 1.78 -21.91
CA VAL A 79 -6.17 0.93 -23.04
C VAL A 79 -6.09 1.73 -24.35
N GLU A 80 -6.63 2.95 -24.35
CA GLU A 80 -6.60 3.85 -25.52
C GLU A 80 -5.17 4.14 -25.99
N LYS A 81 -4.27 4.34 -25.03
CA LYS A 81 -2.85 4.59 -25.28
C LYS A 81 -2.03 3.31 -25.49
N ASN A 82 -2.67 2.14 -25.55
CA ASN A 82 -2.03 0.84 -25.78
C ASN A 82 -0.97 0.44 -24.75
N TYR A 83 -1.03 0.97 -23.51
CA TYR A 83 -0.20 0.47 -22.40
C TYR A 83 -0.65 -0.92 -21.95
N VAL A 84 -1.94 -1.23 -22.13
CA VAL A 84 -2.51 -2.54 -21.87
C VAL A 84 -3.57 -2.86 -22.92
N LYS A 85 -3.63 -4.13 -23.35
CA LYS A 85 -4.66 -4.58 -24.30
C LYS A 85 -6.05 -4.56 -23.67
N GLU A 86 -6.14 -4.97 -22.42
CA GLU A 86 -7.39 -5.06 -21.67
C GLU A 86 -7.08 -4.96 -20.17
N ILE A 87 -7.95 -4.25 -19.43
CA ILE A 87 -7.86 -4.19 -17.97
C ILE A 87 -8.30 -5.54 -17.41
N PRO A 88 -7.47 -6.25 -16.62
CA PRO A 88 -7.85 -7.51 -16.02
C PRO A 88 -9.08 -7.33 -15.13
N ALA A 89 -10.04 -8.23 -15.26
CA ALA A 89 -11.27 -8.15 -14.48
C ALA A 89 -10.98 -8.20 -12.97
N PRO A 90 -11.67 -7.38 -12.15
CA PRO A 90 -11.53 -7.44 -10.71
C PRO A 90 -12.06 -8.78 -10.18
N PRO A 91 -11.61 -9.22 -8.99
CA PRO A 91 -12.17 -10.40 -8.33
C PRO A 91 -13.68 -10.28 -8.11
N LYS A 92 -14.40 -11.42 -8.09
CA LYS A 92 -15.85 -11.44 -7.89
C LYS A 92 -16.28 -10.64 -6.65
N GLY A 93 -17.27 -9.76 -6.81
CA GLY A 93 -17.80 -8.91 -5.74
C GLY A 93 -16.95 -7.66 -5.47
N TYR A 94 -15.97 -7.34 -6.31
CA TYR A 94 -15.15 -6.14 -6.20
C TYR A 94 -15.13 -5.36 -7.51
N ARG A 95 -14.84 -4.06 -7.39
CA ARG A 95 -14.62 -3.11 -8.48
C ARG A 95 -13.36 -2.31 -8.26
N TYR A 96 -12.75 -1.87 -9.35
CA TYR A 96 -11.63 -0.95 -9.26
C TYR A 96 -12.12 0.44 -8.84
N SER A 97 -11.46 0.98 -7.82
CA SER A 97 -11.53 2.38 -7.45
C SER A 97 -10.23 3.03 -7.89
N TYR A 98 -10.31 4.07 -8.70
CA TYR A 98 -9.15 4.78 -9.22
C TYR A 98 -9.25 6.28 -8.91
N ASP A 99 -8.15 6.84 -8.42
CA ASP A 99 -7.98 8.27 -8.16
C ASP A 99 -6.93 8.83 -9.12
N SER A 100 -7.35 9.70 -10.05
CA SER A 100 -6.48 10.27 -11.10
C SER A 100 -5.52 11.34 -10.59
N GLY A 101 -5.83 12.01 -9.48
CA GLY A 101 -4.95 13.04 -8.91
C GLY A 101 -3.73 12.44 -8.23
N SER A 102 -3.89 11.27 -7.61
CA SER A 102 -2.82 10.59 -6.86
C SER A 102 -2.31 9.31 -7.52
N GLY A 103 -2.93 8.84 -8.60
CA GLY A 103 -2.59 7.58 -9.26
C GLY A 103 -2.88 6.34 -8.42
N LYS A 104 -3.66 6.47 -7.34
CA LYS A 104 -3.98 5.35 -6.45
C LYS A 104 -5.07 4.49 -7.06
N ILE A 105 -4.82 3.19 -7.10
CA ILE A 105 -5.81 2.18 -7.45
C ILE A 105 -6.06 1.26 -6.24
N GLY A 106 -7.33 0.91 -6.03
CA GLY A 106 -7.75 -0.04 -5.02
C GLY A 106 -8.94 -0.87 -5.49
N LEU A 107 -9.36 -1.80 -4.64
CA LEU A 107 -10.58 -2.58 -4.83
C LEU A 107 -11.58 -2.16 -3.77
N VAL A 108 -12.79 -1.82 -4.20
CA VAL A 108 -13.92 -1.61 -3.29
C VAL A 108 -14.96 -2.70 -3.55
N PRO A 109 -15.70 -3.15 -2.53
CA PRO A 109 -16.78 -4.10 -2.72
C PRO A 109 -17.83 -3.54 -3.68
N GLU A 110 -18.30 -4.36 -4.62
CA GLU A 110 -19.49 -4.06 -5.41
C GLU A 110 -20.71 -4.27 -4.50
N THR A 111 -21.20 -3.20 -3.88
CA THR A 111 -22.49 -3.22 -3.17
C THR A 111 -23.60 -3.30 -4.21
N ASN A 112 -24.34 -4.40 -4.22
CA ASN A 112 -25.59 -4.54 -4.99
C ASN A 112 -26.73 -3.77 -4.34
#